data_AF-A0A497SS92-F1
#
_entry.id   AF-A0A497SS92-F1
#
_cell.length_a   1.000
_cell.length_b   1.000
_cell.length_c   1.000
_cell.angle_alpha   90.00
_cell.angle_beta   90.00
_cell.angle_gamma   90.00
#
_symmetry.space_group_name_H-M   'P 1'
#
loop_
_entity.id
_entity.type
_entity.pdbx_description
1 polymer ?
#
loop_
_entity_poly.entity_id
_entity_poly.type
_entity_poly.pdbx_seq_one_letter_code
_entity_poly.pdbx_strand_id
1 'polypeptide(L)'
;MDFTGAVIKARNANKILLVSHYDCDGLCSAKILSDALKKENKEIKIKIAKEISSEVIEEVEKIFDEGNFELIIFSDLGSGYLSLLPKDKEIVILDHHVPEKVEVPKNILQVNPCIEGKELCGAGVCYLFVSEFGNYDELIDYAIVGSIGDHQIETDENKKVMERAEELGRLRIEPGLNIFGHVNRPIHETLSRANFFPLNGHSEVVQFLSELDIELHHNGKIKSYYDLSDDEKKKLSLEIIKERISNNIDEPANIFSNIYILTNQPREFMDAFEFSTTFNSFGRLEKYEEVFEMLDGNMDILTEVRREYGRKLSGYLAWAERNLKKFPQTENILFIYAKDKIDENMIGTIASIMINGSIDKDVVVGLAYAEDGVKLSTRSKMPGIDLDEIVSRICGKLGGGGGGHKEAAGGKIEKGKEEEFIELFGKEIDG
;
A
#
# COMPACT_ATOMS: atom_id res chain seq x y z
N MET A 1 -23.08 4.45 6.30
CA MET A 1 -22.73 5.16 5.06
C MET A 1 -23.95 5.19 4.17
N ASP A 2 -24.41 6.39 3.83
CA ASP A 2 -25.50 6.62 2.89
C ASP A 2 -24.93 6.95 1.52
N PHE A 3 -25.09 6.04 0.56
CA PHE A 3 -24.64 6.21 -0.82
C PHE A 3 -25.72 6.79 -1.74
N THR A 4 -26.96 7.01 -1.25
CA THR A 4 -28.14 7.30 -2.07
C THR A 4 -27.90 8.47 -3.02
N GLY A 5 -27.41 9.60 -2.50
CA GLY A 5 -27.16 10.78 -3.33
C GLY A 5 -26.00 10.62 -4.32
N ALA A 6 -24.94 9.90 -3.92
CA ALA A 6 -23.80 9.59 -4.78
C ALA A 6 -24.27 8.74 -5.98
N VAL A 7 -25.06 7.71 -5.71
CA VAL A 7 -25.61 6.80 -6.73
C VAL A 7 -26.53 7.56 -7.69
N ILE A 8 -27.38 8.46 -7.18
CA ILE A 8 -28.24 9.30 -8.03
C ILE A 8 -27.41 10.17 -8.97
N LYS A 9 -26.37 10.86 -8.48
CA LYS A 9 -25.50 11.69 -9.32
C LYS A 9 -24.82 10.85 -10.41
N ALA A 10 -24.21 9.73 -10.03
CA ALA A 10 -23.53 8.85 -10.97
C ALA A 10 -24.47 8.18 -12.00
N ARG A 11 -25.71 7.83 -11.61
CA ARG A 11 -26.72 7.32 -12.56
C ARG A 11 -27.16 8.37 -13.57
N ASN A 12 -27.25 9.63 -13.16
CA ASN A 12 -27.68 10.73 -14.03
C ASN A 12 -26.58 11.23 -14.99
N ALA A 13 -25.31 11.06 -14.62
CA ALA A 13 -24.18 11.44 -15.47
C ALA A 13 -23.92 10.38 -16.56
N ASN A 14 -23.66 10.79 -17.80
CA ASN A 14 -23.23 9.90 -18.89
C ASN A 14 -21.71 9.85 -19.04
N LYS A 15 -21.04 10.99 -18.82
CA LYS A 15 -19.58 11.14 -18.88
C LYS A 15 -19.04 11.47 -17.51
N ILE A 16 -18.17 10.63 -16.96
CA ILE A 16 -17.61 10.79 -15.62
C ILE A 16 -16.08 10.85 -15.70
N LEU A 17 -15.51 11.89 -15.10
CA LEU A 17 -14.08 12.00 -14.86
C LEU A 17 -13.77 11.37 -13.49
N LEU A 18 -13.08 10.25 -13.52
CA LEU A 18 -12.59 9.58 -12.31
C LEU A 18 -11.20 10.11 -11.98
N VAL A 19 -11.02 10.64 -10.77
CA VAL A 19 -9.73 11.00 -10.21
C VAL A 19 -9.42 10.08 -9.04
N SER A 20 -8.26 9.43 -9.05
CA SER A 20 -7.91 8.42 -8.03
C SER A 20 -6.47 8.48 -7.60
N HIS A 21 -6.19 7.95 -6.41
CA HIS A 21 -4.87 8.03 -5.79
C HIS A 21 -3.91 7.03 -6.47
N TYR A 22 -2.61 7.27 -6.33
CA TYR A 22 -1.59 6.57 -7.11
C TYR A 22 -1.11 5.25 -6.50
N ASP A 23 -1.43 5.00 -5.23
CA ASP A 23 -1.03 3.80 -4.52
C ASP A 23 -1.99 2.63 -4.75
N CYS A 24 -1.81 1.56 -3.99
CA CYS A 24 -2.60 0.35 -4.15
C CYS A 24 -4.10 0.59 -3.94
N ASP A 25 -4.50 1.35 -2.92
CA ASP A 25 -5.91 1.54 -2.58
C ASP A 25 -6.61 2.43 -3.62
N GLY A 26 -5.95 3.50 -4.07
CA GLY A 26 -6.42 4.32 -5.19
C GLY A 26 -6.51 3.55 -6.51
N LEU A 27 -5.48 2.80 -6.90
CA LEU A 27 -5.53 2.02 -8.14
C LEU A 27 -6.63 0.93 -8.10
N CYS A 28 -6.85 0.30 -6.94
CA CYS A 28 -7.97 -0.61 -6.73
C CYS A 28 -9.32 0.11 -6.83
N SER A 29 -9.45 1.27 -6.18
CA SER A 29 -10.64 2.13 -6.26
C SER A 29 -10.99 2.49 -7.70
N ALA A 30 -9.99 2.91 -8.48
CA ALA A 30 -10.15 3.25 -9.88
C ALA A 30 -10.60 2.06 -10.73
N LYS A 31 -10.04 0.87 -10.47
CA LYS A 31 -10.44 -0.37 -11.16
C LYS A 31 -11.90 -0.73 -10.84
N ILE A 32 -12.29 -0.70 -9.56
CA ILE A 32 -13.65 -1.00 -9.11
C ILE A 32 -14.66 -0.05 -9.79
N LEU A 33 -14.42 1.26 -9.68
CA LEU A 33 -15.32 2.27 -10.21
C LEU A 33 -15.40 2.23 -11.74
N SER A 34 -14.25 2.13 -12.42
CA SER A 34 -14.23 2.12 -13.89
C SER A 34 -14.94 0.90 -14.48
N ASP A 35 -14.76 -0.30 -13.93
CA ASP A 35 -15.42 -1.51 -14.42
C ASP A 35 -16.93 -1.47 -14.17
N ALA A 36 -17.35 -1.10 -12.96
CA ALA A 36 -18.77 -1.04 -12.63
C ALA A 36 -19.49 0.04 -13.45
N LEU A 37 -18.93 1.25 -13.55
CA LEU A 37 -19.55 2.33 -14.30
C LEU A 37 -19.55 2.08 -15.82
N LYS A 38 -18.52 1.43 -16.38
CA LYS A 38 -18.56 0.98 -17.79
C LYS A 38 -19.70 -0.02 -18.03
N LYS A 39 -19.96 -0.94 -17.10
CA LYS A 39 -21.12 -1.87 -17.16
C LYS A 39 -22.46 -1.13 -17.09
N GLU A 40 -22.51 -0.01 -16.38
CA GLU A 40 -23.64 0.92 -16.36
C GLU A 40 -23.71 1.85 -17.61
N ASN A 41 -22.98 1.53 -18.68
CA ASN A 41 -22.91 2.28 -19.94
C ASN A 41 -22.43 3.73 -19.78
N LYS A 42 -21.54 3.99 -18.83
CA LYS A 42 -20.91 5.30 -18.62
C LYS A 42 -19.62 5.42 -19.43
N GLU A 43 -19.38 6.61 -20.00
CA GLU A 43 -18.10 6.97 -20.59
C GLU A 43 -17.18 7.51 -19.48
N ILE A 44 -16.05 6.83 -19.26
CA ILE A 44 -15.15 7.12 -18.14
C ILE A 44 -13.78 7.53 -18.67
N LYS A 45 -13.19 8.56 -18.07
CA LYS A 45 -11.75 8.83 -18.15
C LYS A 45 -11.15 8.79 -16.76
N ILE A 46 -10.01 8.13 -16.62
CA ILE A 46 -9.28 7.98 -15.36
C ILE A 46 -8.11 8.96 -15.36
N LYS A 47 -7.91 9.66 -14.24
CA LYS A 47 -6.76 10.49 -13.94
C LYS A 47 -6.20 10.05 -12.60
N ILE A 48 -4.99 9.54 -12.59
CA ILE A 48 -4.28 9.18 -11.36
C ILE A 48 -3.49 10.39 -10.86
N ALA A 49 -3.59 10.67 -9.56
CA ALA A 49 -2.94 11.79 -8.90
C ALA A 49 -2.19 11.31 -7.65
N LYS A 50 -1.01 11.90 -7.41
CA LYS A 50 -0.20 11.62 -6.21
C LYS A 50 -0.73 12.33 -4.96
N GLU A 51 -1.16 13.58 -5.15
CA GLU A 51 -1.75 14.42 -4.12
C GLU A 51 -2.63 15.47 -4.80
N ILE A 52 -3.50 16.12 -4.03
CA ILE A 52 -4.29 17.24 -4.54
C ILE A 52 -3.49 18.52 -4.33
N SER A 53 -3.20 19.21 -5.43
CA SER A 53 -2.63 20.55 -5.47
C SER A 53 -3.45 21.45 -6.40
N SER A 54 -3.21 22.76 -6.36
CA SER A 54 -3.86 23.71 -7.27
C SER A 54 -3.61 23.33 -8.73
N GLU A 55 -2.38 22.92 -9.07
CA GLU A 55 -1.98 22.51 -10.43
C GLU A 55 -2.72 21.24 -10.87
N VAL A 56 -2.88 20.27 -9.97
CA VAL A 56 -3.66 19.05 -10.25
C VAL A 56 -5.13 19.38 -10.47
N ILE A 57 -5.70 20.30 -9.67
CA ILE A 57 -7.10 20.72 -9.86
C ILE A 57 -7.27 21.47 -11.18
N GLU A 58 -6.36 22.37 -11.54
CA GLU A 58 -6.39 23.04 -12.86
C GLU A 58 -6.33 22.03 -14.02
N GLU A 59 -5.51 20.99 -13.91
CA GLU A 59 -5.46 19.90 -14.89
C GLU A 59 -6.79 19.11 -14.94
N VAL A 60 -7.36 18.78 -13.77
CA VAL A 60 -8.65 18.09 -13.66
C VAL A 60 -9.77 18.91 -14.30
N GLU A 61 -9.84 20.22 -14.03
CA GLU A 61 -10.83 21.12 -14.62
C GLU A 61 -10.67 21.20 -16.14
N LYS A 62 -9.43 21.31 -16.64
CA LYS A 62 -9.15 21.30 -18.07
C LYS A 62 -9.62 20.00 -18.73
N ILE A 63 -9.30 18.85 -18.15
CA ILE A 63 -9.74 17.54 -18.65
C ILE A 63 -11.27 17.45 -18.63
N PHE A 64 -11.89 17.94 -17.54
CA PHE A 64 -13.33 17.96 -17.37
C PHE A 64 -14.03 18.73 -18.52
N ASP A 65 -13.55 19.94 -18.81
CA ASP A 65 -14.14 20.81 -19.82
C ASP A 65 -13.87 20.32 -21.25
N GLU A 66 -12.64 19.89 -21.55
CA GLU A 66 -12.28 19.35 -22.88
C GLU A 66 -13.05 18.07 -23.22
N GLY A 67 -13.30 17.22 -22.23
CA GLY A 67 -14.05 15.98 -22.41
C GLY A 67 -15.57 16.12 -22.34
N ASN A 68 -16.08 17.32 -22.00
CA ASN A 68 -17.49 17.57 -21.69
C ASN A 68 -18.03 16.59 -20.63
N PHE A 69 -17.27 16.39 -19.55
CA PHE A 69 -17.71 15.55 -18.45
C PHE A 69 -18.84 16.22 -17.68
N GLU A 70 -19.66 15.41 -17.00
CA GLU A 70 -20.85 15.87 -16.27
C GLU A 70 -20.67 15.73 -14.75
N LEU A 71 -19.76 14.84 -14.32
CA LEU A 71 -19.49 14.52 -12.92
C LEU A 71 -18.00 14.21 -12.74
N ILE A 72 -17.43 14.70 -11.64
CA ILE A 72 -16.12 14.25 -11.14
C ILE A 72 -16.35 13.28 -9.98
N ILE A 73 -15.72 12.11 -10.02
CA ILE A 73 -15.64 11.21 -8.87
C ILE A 73 -14.20 11.17 -8.40
N PHE A 74 -13.94 11.70 -7.20
CA PHE A 74 -12.69 11.48 -6.48
C PHE A 74 -12.79 10.19 -5.67
N SER A 75 -11.75 9.36 -5.74
CA SER A 75 -11.68 8.08 -5.04
C SER A 75 -10.34 7.91 -4.35
N ASP A 76 -10.37 7.56 -3.07
CA ASP A 76 -9.18 7.48 -2.19
C ASP A 76 -8.39 8.81 -2.08
N LEU A 77 -9.05 9.93 -2.36
CA LEU A 77 -8.58 11.28 -2.12
C LEU A 77 -9.76 12.26 -2.17
N GLY A 78 -9.52 13.50 -1.75
CA GLY A 78 -10.47 14.60 -1.87
C GLY A 78 -10.96 15.15 -0.54
N SER A 79 -11.19 14.29 0.46
CA SER A 79 -11.79 14.71 1.73
C SER A 79 -10.93 15.72 2.48
N GLY A 80 -9.60 15.60 2.39
CA GLY A 80 -8.64 16.50 3.03
C GLY A 80 -8.46 17.86 2.33
N TYR A 81 -9.10 18.09 1.18
CA TYR A 81 -8.82 19.25 0.31
C TYR A 81 -10.09 19.90 -0.25
N LEU A 82 -11.21 19.81 0.48
CA LEU A 82 -12.53 20.33 0.08
C LEU A 82 -12.49 21.79 -0.39
N SER A 83 -11.64 22.63 0.21
CA SER A 83 -11.51 24.03 -0.13
C SER A 83 -10.84 24.31 -1.49
N LEU A 84 -10.03 23.37 -1.99
CA LEU A 84 -9.34 23.44 -3.29
C LEU A 84 -10.20 22.89 -4.44
N LEU A 85 -11.21 22.08 -4.14
CA LEU A 85 -12.03 21.44 -5.17
C LEU A 85 -12.87 22.47 -5.96
N PRO A 86 -13.12 22.21 -7.26
CA PRO A 86 -13.93 23.10 -8.10
C PRO A 86 -15.33 23.34 -7.50
N LYS A 87 -15.76 24.60 -7.47
CA LYS A 87 -17.02 25.01 -6.81
C LYS A 87 -18.23 25.02 -7.74
N ASP A 88 -17.98 24.97 -9.05
CA ASP A 88 -18.97 25.05 -10.12
C ASP A 88 -19.18 23.71 -10.85
N LYS A 89 -18.45 22.66 -10.47
CA LYS A 89 -18.58 21.30 -11.02
C LYS A 89 -19.29 20.38 -10.04
N GLU A 90 -20.06 19.42 -10.55
CA GLU A 90 -20.68 18.38 -9.72
C GLU A 90 -19.63 17.36 -9.29
N ILE A 91 -19.53 17.09 -7.99
CA ILE A 91 -18.47 16.24 -7.43
C ILE A 91 -19.06 15.19 -6.48
N VAL A 92 -18.56 13.97 -6.59
CA VAL A 92 -18.69 12.91 -5.58
C VAL A 92 -17.30 12.56 -5.06
N ILE A 93 -17.17 12.40 -3.74
CA ILE A 93 -15.94 11.97 -3.07
C ILE A 93 -16.22 10.64 -2.38
N LEU A 94 -15.44 9.61 -2.71
CA LEU A 94 -15.45 8.27 -2.11
C LEU A 94 -14.09 8.01 -1.47
N ASP A 95 -13.96 8.32 -0.19
CA ASP A 95 -12.64 8.47 0.44
C ASP A 95 -12.74 8.14 1.94
N HIS A 96 -11.60 7.86 2.57
CA HIS A 96 -11.49 7.44 3.97
C HIS A 96 -10.54 8.32 4.81
N HIS A 97 -9.80 9.22 4.17
CA HIS A 97 -8.91 10.16 4.85
C HIS A 97 -9.68 11.13 5.75
N VAL A 98 -8.99 11.68 6.77
CA VAL A 98 -9.58 12.68 7.66
C VAL A 98 -10.04 13.90 6.85
N PRO A 99 -11.34 14.26 6.90
CA PRO A 99 -11.84 15.39 6.13
C PRO A 99 -11.27 16.73 6.61
N GLU A 100 -11.12 17.67 5.67
CA GLU A 100 -10.84 19.07 5.97
C GLU A 100 -11.98 19.63 6.85
N LYS A 101 -11.61 20.37 7.91
CA LYS A 101 -12.57 20.93 8.88
C LYS A 101 -13.25 22.20 8.34
N VAL A 102 -13.95 22.06 7.21
CA VAL A 102 -14.70 23.13 6.53
C VAL A 102 -16.13 22.68 6.23
N GLU A 103 -17.02 23.61 5.96
CA GLU A 103 -18.36 23.29 5.48
C GLU A 103 -18.26 22.68 4.07
N VAL A 104 -18.83 21.48 3.87
CA VAL A 104 -18.82 20.80 2.57
C VAL A 104 -19.58 21.66 1.54
N PRO A 105 -18.95 22.06 0.43
CA PRO A 105 -19.62 22.84 -0.62
C PRO A 105 -20.84 22.10 -1.19
N LYS A 106 -21.88 22.85 -1.58
CA LYS A 106 -23.18 22.27 -2.02
C LYS A 106 -23.10 21.39 -3.26
N ASN A 107 -22.11 21.63 -4.12
CA ASN A 107 -21.87 20.87 -5.34
C ASN A 107 -21.14 19.53 -5.06
N ILE A 108 -20.68 19.33 -3.83
CA ILE A 108 -19.91 18.16 -3.40
C ILE A 108 -20.78 17.25 -2.55
N LEU A 109 -20.77 15.97 -2.90
CA LEU A 109 -21.31 14.91 -2.06
C LEU A 109 -20.17 13.99 -1.65
N GLN A 110 -19.89 13.94 -0.34
CA GLN A 110 -18.82 13.12 0.22
C GLN A 110 -19.42 11.92 0.94
N VAL A 111 -18.92 10.74 0.62
CA VAL A 111 -19.13 9.51 1.40
C VAL A 111 -17.79 9.14 2.01
N ASN A 112 -17.71 9.24 3.34
CA ASN A 112 -16.48 8.96 4.06
C ASN A 112 -16.77 8.29 5.42
N PRO A 113 -16.25 7.07 5.66
CA PRO A 113 -16.50 6.29 6.88
C PRO A 113 -15.97 6.99 8.14
N CYS A 114 -14.91 7.79 8.03
CA CYS A 114 -14.31 8.52 9.16
C CYS A 114 -15.31 9.50 9.81
N ILE A 115 -16.25 10.06 9.02
CA ILE A 115 -17.31 10.94 9.53
C ILE A 115 -18.27 10.18 10.47
N GLU A 116 -18.46 8.88 10.25
CA GLU A 116 -19.26 7.99 11.08
C GLU A 116 -18.44 7.30 12.18
N GLY A 117 -17.14 7.59 12.30
CA GLY A 117 -16.23 6.93 13.23
C GLY A 117 -15.94 5.47 12.87
N LYS A 118 -16.00 5.13 11.57
CA LYS A 118 -15.75 3.79 11.03
C LYS A 118 -14.42 3.72 10.30
N GLU A 119 -13.87 2.52 10.20
CA GLU A 119 -12.64 2.24 9.45
C GLU A 119 -12.96 1.35 8.24
N LEU A 120 -12.65 1.87 7.05
CA LEU A 120 -12.77 1.20 5.75
C LEU A 120 -11.76 1.86 4.80
N CYS A 121 -11.05 1.08 3.97
CA CYS A 121 -10.17 1.68 2.95
C CYS A 121 -10.99 2.32 1.81
N GLY A 122 -10.39 3.21 1.03
CA GLY A 122 -11.00 3.85 -0.14
C GLY A 122 -11.52 2.83 -1.16
N ALA A 123 -10.79 1.74 -1.44
CA ALA A 123 -11.28 0.67 -2.33
C ALA A 123 -12.53 -0.03 -1.77
N GLY A 124 -12.61 -0.17 -0.45
CA GLY A 124 -13.79 -0.67 0.26
C GLY A 124 -14.98 0.28 0.12
N VAL A 125 -14.78 1.59 0.28
CA VAL A 125 -15.82 2.61 0.06
C VAL A 125 -16.35 2.52 -1.37
N CYS A 126 -15.45 2.39 -2.34
CA CYS A 126 -15.80 2.26 -3.76
C CYS A 126 -16.57 0.96 -4.05
N TYR A 127 -16.17 -0.17 -3.45
CA TYR A 127 -16.87 -1.45 -3.60
C TYR A 127 -18.31 -1.40 -3.05
N LEU A 128 -18.50 -0.82 -1.86
CA LEU A 128 -19.84 -0.66 -1.30
C LEU A 128 -20.68 0.29 -2.14
N PHE A 129 -20.09 1.38 -2.66
CA PHE A 129 -20.77 2.29 -3.58
C PHE A 129 -21.27 1.59 -4.85
N VAL A 130 -20.41 0.80 -5.52
CA VAL A 130 -20.83 0.13 -6.77
C VAL A 130 -21.85 -0.98 -6.52
N SER A 131 -21.84 -1.59 -5.32
CA SER A 131 -22.81 -2.61 -4.92
C SER A 131 -24.25 -2.08 -4.85
N GLU A 132 -24.44 -0.75 -4.77
CA GLU A 132 -25.77 -0.11 -4.85
C GLU A 132 -26.34 -0.02 -6.28
N PHE A 133 -25.51 -0.27 -7.31
CA PHE A 133 -25.94 -0.30 -8.71
C PHE A 133 -26.46 -1.68 -9.09
N GLY A 134 -25.89 -2.74 -8.52
CA GLY A 134 -26.19 -4.12 -8.87
C GLY A 134 -25.19 -5.10 -8.27
N ASN A 135 -25.14 -6.32 -8.82
CA ASN A 135 -24.17 -7.32 -8.39
C ASN A 135 -22.83 -7.09 -9.12
N TYR A 136 -21.79 -6.77 -8.33
CA TYR A 136 -20.40 -6.71 -8.77
C TYR A 136 -19.51 -7.50 -7.80
N ASP A 137 -19.97 -8.68 -7.39
CA ASP A 137 -19.28 -9.56 -6.46
C ASP A 137 -17.83 -9.85 -6.90
N GLU A 138 -17.52 -9.81 -8.20
CA GLU A 138 -16.16 -9.97 -8.70
C GLU A 138 -15.18 -8.85 -8.34
N LEU A 139 -15.67 -7.64 -8.08
CA LEU A 139 -14.84 -6.49 -7.77
C LEU A 139 -14.38 -6.46 -6.30
N ILE A 140 -14.94 -7.32 -5.44
CA ILE A 140 -14.56 -7.40 -4.04
C ILE A 140 -13.07 -7.75 -3.87
N ASP A 141 -12.48 -8.49 -4.81
CA ASP A 141 -11.06 -8.85 -4.81
C ASP A 141 -10.18 -7.60 -4.71
N TYR A 142 -10.53 -6.52 -5.41
CA TYR A 142 -9.78 -5.27 -5.39
C TYR A 142 -9.99 -4.49 -4.08
N ALA A 143 -11.15 -4.62 -3.43
CA ALA A 143 -11.35 -4.05 -2.10
C ALA A 143 -10.48 -4.77 -1.05
N ILE A 144 -10.34 -6.10 -1.16
CA ILE A 144 -9.40 -6.87 -0.33
C ILE A 144 -7.96 -6.42 -0.58
N VAL A 145 -7.55 -6.28 -1.84
CA VAL A 145 -6.18 -5.86 -2.20
C VAL A 145 -5.89 -4.43 -1.72
N GLY A 146 -6.84 -3.49 -1.87
CA GLY A 146 -6.73 -2.13 -1.37
C GLY A 146 -6.58 -2.08 0.15
N SER A 147 -7.46 -2.76 0.90
CA SER A 147 -7.37 -2.81 2.37
C SER A 147 -6.09 -3.47 2.88
N ILE A 148 -5.53 -4.44 2.16
CA ILE A 148 -4.19 -4.99 2.44
C ILE A 148 -3.09 -3.97 2.14
N GLY A 149 -3.22 -3.22 1.05
CA GLY A 149 -2.32 -2.13 0.67
C GLY A 149 -2.20 -1.05 1.75
N ASP A 150 -3.31 -0.75 2.42
CA ASP A 150 -3.40 0.21 3.53
C ASP A 150 -3.11 -0.37 4.91
N HIS A 151 -2.84 -1.68 5.00
CA HIS A 151 -2.66 -2.39 6.26
C HIS A 151 -3.90 -2.36 7.19
N GLN A 152 -5.11 -2.37 6.61
CA GLN A 152 -6.39 -2.25 7.32
C GLN A 152 -7.34 -3.45 7.15
N ILE A 153 -6.90 -4.55 6.52
CA ILE A 153 -7.78 -5.70 6.19
C ILE A 153 -8.60 -6.25 7.38
N GLU A 154 -8.06 -6.22 8.61
CA GLU A 154 -8.73 -6.74 9.80
C GLU A 154 -9.54 -5.67 10.59
N THR A 155 -9.70 -4.44 10.07
CA THR A 155 -10.38 -3.34 10.77
C THR A 155 -11.89 -3.30 10.50
N ASP A 156 -12.65 -2.80 11.48
CA ASP A 156 -14.11 -2.55 11.50
C ASP A 156 -14.93 -3.00 10.26
N GLU A 157 -15.12 -2.14 9.26
CA GLU A 157 -15.93 -2.44 8.07
C GLU A 157 -15.14 -3.24 7.03
N ASN A 158 -13.80 -3.11 6.96
CA ASN A 158 -12.95 -3.93 6.10
C ASN A 158 -13.13 -5.43 6.41
N LYS A 159 -13.25 -5.78 7.69
CA LYS A 159 -13.50 -7.16 8.13
C LYS A 159 -14.81 -7.72 7.56
N LYS A 160 -15.87 -6.90 7.45
CA LYS A 160 -17.15 -7.33 6.87
C LYS A 160 -17.03 -7.56 5.36
N VAL A 161 -16.26 -6.73 4.67
CA VAL A 161 -15.93 -6.93 3.24
C VAL A 161 -15.12 -8.21 3.06
N MET A 162 -14.16 -8.47 3.95
CA MET A 162 -13.38 -9.70 3.98
C MET A 162 -14.24 -10.95 4.19
N GLU A 163 -15.10 -10.96 5.21
CA GLU A 163 -16.04 -12.05 5.50
C GLU A 163 -16.96 -12.29 4.29
N ARG A 164 -17.45 -11.22 3.64
CA ARG A 164 -18.25 -11.33 2.42
C ARG A 164 -17.48 -11.95 1.26
N ALA A 165 -16.19 -11.64 1.10
CA ALA A 165 -15.35 -12.24 0.06
C ALA A 165 -15.16 -13.75 0.29
N GLU A 166 -15.05 -14.19 1.54
CA GLU A 166 -15.01 -15.61 1.90
C GLU A 166 -16.35 -16.30 1.63
N GLU A 167 -17.48 -15.67 1.98
CA GLU A 167 -18.84 -16.19 1.69
C GLU A 167 -19.08 -16.37 0.19
N LEU A 168 -18.58 -15.45 -0.63
CA LEU A 168 -18.63 -15.52 -2.09
C LEU A 168 -17.67 -16.55 -2.68
N GLY A 169 -16.82 -17.18 -1.86
CA GLY A 169 -15.80 -18.13 -2.27
C GLY A 169 -14.70 -17.49 -3.12
N ARG A 170 -14.49 -16.17 -2.99
CA ARG A 170 -13.49 -15.38 -3.73
C ARG A 170 -12.21 -15.14 -2.95
N LEU A 171 -12.30 -15.21 -1.63
CA LEU A 171 -11.18 -15.16 -0.71
C LEU A 171 -11.10 -16.47 0.08
N ARG A 172 -9.90 -17.00 0.25
CA ARG A 172 -9.59 -18.04 1.22
C ARG A 172 -8.51 -17.52 2.15
N ILE A 173 -8.80 -17.53 3.46
CA ILE A 173 -7.83 -17.18 4.50
C ILE A 173 -7.31 -18.48 5.11
N GLU A 174 -6.00 -18.68 5.06
CA GLU A 174 -5.36 -19.85 5.67
C GLU A 174 -4.15 -19.44 6.51
N PRO A 175 -3.93 -20.06 7.70
CA PRO A 175 -2.71 -19.82 8.45
C PRO A 175 -1.51 -20.42 7.70
N GLY A 176 -0.42 -19.68 7.62
CA GLY A 176 0.84 -20.18 7.05
C GLY A 176 2.03 -19.37 7.50
N LEU A 177 3.21 -19.65 6.94
CA LEU A 177 4.43 -18.96 7.35
C LEU A 177 4.34 -17.45 7.08
N ASN A 178 4.88 -16.64 7.98
CA ASN A 178 4.91 -15.18 7.87
C ASN A 178 5.97 -14.69 6.86
N ILE A 179 5.82 -15.11 5.60
CA ILE A 179 6.72 -14.79 4.50
C ILE A 179 6.03 -13.93 3.46
N PHE A 180 6.80 -13.24 2.64
CA PHE A 180 6.27 -12.53 1.48
C PHE A 180 6.42 -13.38 0.22
N GLY A 181 5.32 -13.52 -0.53
CA GLY A 181 5.27 -14.20 -1.82
C GLY A 181 5.02 -15.69 -1.74
N HIS A 182 3.86 -16.06 -1.21
CA HIS A 182 3.49 -17.45 -1.00
C HIS A 182 3.27 -18.18 -2.32
N VAL A 183 2.78 -17.49 -3.34
CA VAL A 183 2.32 -18.10 -4.60
C VAL A 183 3.37 -18.00 -5.70
N ASN A 184 3.94 -16.83 -5.92
CA ASN A 184 4.71 -16.54 -7.13
C ASN A 184 6.22 -16.55 -6.94
N ARG A 185 6.71 -16.71 -5.70
CA ARG A 185 8.14 -16.69 -5.41
C ARG A 185 8.68 -18.08 -5.08
N PRO A 186 9.91 -18.40 -5.50
CA PRO A 186 10.57 -19.64 -5.08
C PRO A 186 10.70 -19.72 -3.56
N ILE A 187 10.31 -20.84 -2.95
CA ILE A 187 10.28 -21.01 -1.49
C ILE A 187 11.65 -20.77 -0.83
N HIS A 188 12.72 -21.21 -1.46
CA HIS A 188 14.08 -21.02 -0.94
C HIS A 188 14.49 -19.54 -0.91
N GLU A 189 13.96 -18.72 -1.83
CA GLU A 189 14.20 -17.29 -1.84
C GLU A 189 13.39 -16.55 -0.77
N THR A 190 12.14 -16.95 -0.54
CA THR A 190 11.30 -16.29 0.47
C THR A 190 11.79 -16.62 1.87
N LEU A 191 12.14 -17.88 2.13
CA LEU A 191 12.70 -18.31 3.42
C LEU A 191 14.04 -17.64 3.73
N SER A 192 14.93 -17.47 2.73
CA SER A 192 16.21 -16.77 2.93
C SER A 192 16.07 -15.29 3.35
N ARG A 193 14.88 -14.71 3.18
CA ARG A 193 14.57 -13.31 3.53
C ARG A 193 13.64 -13.21 4.74
N ALA A 194 13.22 -14.34 5.31
CA ALA A 194 12.29 -14.37 6.41
C ALA A 194 13.02 -14.06 7.72
N ASN A 195 12.65 -12.98 8.40
CA ASN A 195 13.31 -12.53 9.64
C ASN A 195 13.24 -13.55 10.78
N PHE A 196 12.24 -14.44 10.76
CA PHE A 196 12.10 -15.49 11.75
C PHE A 196 12.98 -16.71 11.46
N PHE A 197 13.55 -16.83 10.26
CA PHE A 197 14.30 -17.99 9.82
C PHE A 197 15.76 -17.86 10.25
N PRO A 198 16.29 -18.81 11.04
CA PRO A 198 17.60 -18.66 11.70
C PRO A 198 18.79 -18.89 10.77
N LEU A 199 18.58 -19.44 9.57
CA LEU A 199 19.64 -19.68 8.58
C LEU A 199 19.75 -18.49 7.62
N ASN A 200 20.97 -17.98 7.48
CA ASN A 200 21.26 -16.77 6.72
C ASN A 200 22.03 -17.12 5.46
N GLY A 201 21.31 -17.60 4.44
CA GLY A 201 21.91 -17.81 3.12
C GLY A 201 21.11 -18.75 2.23
N HIS A 202 21.08 -18.44 0.93
CA HIS A 202 20.38 -19.27 -0.06
C HIS A 202 20.82 -20.74 -0.04
N SER A 203 22.13 -21.01 0.10
CA SER A 203 22.65 -22.38 0.13
C SER A 203 22.21 -23.16 1.38
N GLU A 204 22.18 -22.50 2.54
CA GLU A 204 21.75 -23.12 3.81
C GLU A 204 20.26 -23.44 3.77
N VAL A 205 19.45 -22.53 3.22
CA VAL A 205 18.01 -22.75 3.05
C VAL A 205 17.73 -23.90 2.08
N VAL A 206 18.47 -23.98 0.97
CA VAL A 206 18.33 -25.08 0.01
C VAL A 206 18.71 -26.43 0.64
N GLN A 207 19.82 -26.46 1.40
CA GLN A 207 20.23 -27.66 2.13
C GLN A 207 19.16 -28.07 3.15
N PHE A 208 18.67 -27.13 3.96
CA PHE A 208 17.61 -27.37 4.94
C PHE A 208 16.34 -27.94 4.32
N LEU A 209 15.90 -27.39 3.19
CA LEU A 209 14.73 -27.92 2.46
C LEU A 209 14.99 -29.33 1.91
N SER A 210 16.21 -29.61 1.45
CA SER A 210 16.61 -30.94 0.98
C SER A 210 16.65 -31.97 2.10
N GLU A 211 17.10 -31.60 3.30
CA GLU A 211 17.11 -32.47 4.49
C GLU A 211 15.70 -32.83 4.98
N LEU A 212 14.71 -32.02 4.63
CA LEU A 212 13.29 -32.26 4.89
C LEU A 212 12.58 -33.09 3.82
N ASP A 213 13.33 -33.58 2.82
CA ASP A 213 12.82 -34.25 1.61
C ASP A 213 11.80 -33.37 0.82
N ILE A 214 11.96 -32.04 0.86
CA ILE A 214 11.14 -31.11 0.08
C ILE A 214 11.79 -30.92 -1.30
N GLU A 215 11.20 -31.53 -2.32
CA GLU A 215 11.69 -31.39 -3.70
C GLU A 215 11.38 -29.98 -4.23
N LEU A 216 12.44 -29.18 -4.43
CA LEU A 216 12.31 -27.79 -4.88
C LEU A 216 11.83 -27.66 -6.33
N HIS A 217 12.07 -28.65 -7.17
CA HIS A 217 11.74 -28.58 -8.59
C HIS A 217 10.48 -29.37 -8.90
N HIS A 218 9.53 -28.74 -9.57
CA HIS A 218 8.35 -29.41 -10.10
C HIS A 218 8.03 -28.88 -11.50
N ASN A 219 7.98 -29.76 -12.50
CA ASN A 219 7.70 -29.42 -13.90
C ASN A 219 8.60 -28.28 -14.46
N GLY A 220 9.89 -28.29 -14.13
CA GLY A 220 10.86 -27.29 -14.60
C GLY A 220 10.74 -25.92 -13.94
N LYS A 221 9.87 -25.75 -12.94
CA LYS A 221 9.78 -24.55 -12.10
C LYS A 221 10.21 -24.88 -10.67
N ILE A 222 10.68 -23.87 -9.95
CA ILE A 222 10.96 -23.99 -8.52
C ILE A 222 9.64 -23.77 -7.78
N LYS A 223 9.30 -24.65 -6.83
CA LYS A 223 8.08 -24.58 -6.01
C LYS A 223 8.04 -23.27 -5.22
N SER A 224 6.85 -22.70 -5.10
CA SER A 224 6.53 -21.70 -4.07
C SER A 224 6.00 -22.35 -2.80
N TYR A 225 5.75 -21.57 -1.75
CA TYR A 225 5.09 -22.07 -0.53
C TYR A 225 3.72 -22.69 -0.82
N TYR A 226 2.98 -22.08 -1.75
CA TYR A 226 1.67 -22.54 -2.18
C TYR A 226 1.72 -23.91 -2.87
N ASP A 227 2.82 -24.23 -3.55
CA ASP A 227 2.99 -25.50 -4.25
C ASP A 227 3.40 -26.66 -3.30
N LEU A 228 3.65 -26.38 -2.02
CA LEU A 228 3.91 -27.40 -1.01
C LEU A 228 2.62 -28.09 -0.59
N SER A 229 2.67 -29.41 -0.44
CA SER A 229 1.62 -30.20 0.19
C SER A 229 1.46 -29.86 1.67
N ASP A 230 0.30 -30.17 2.27
CA ASP A 230 0.06 -29.94 3.69
C ASP A 230 1.09 -30.64 4.60
N ASP A 231 1.57 -31.82 4.19
CA ASP A 231 2.60 -32.55 4.92
C ASP A 231 3.97 -31.88 4.80
N GLU A 232 4.34 -31.38 3.62
CA GLU A 232 5.56 -30.57 3.44
C GLU A 232 5.49 -29.29 4.26
N LYS A 233 4.36 -28.56 4.25
CA LYS A 233 4.15 -27.35 5.06
C LYS A 233 4.30 -27.64 6.55
N LYS A 234 3.66 -28.71 7.07
CA LYS A 234 3.77 -29.11 8.48
C LYS A 234 5.20 -29.48 8.87
N LYS A 235 5.90 -30.26 8.05
CA LYS A 235 7.31 -30.64 8.29
C LYS A 235 8.19 -29.39 8.34
N LEU A 236 8.05 -28.50 7.35
CA LEU A 236 8.78 -27.25 7.26
C LEU A 236 8.57 -26.39 8.50
N SER A 237 7.32 -26.13 8.88
CA SER A 237 7.02 -25.33 10.07
C SER A 237 7.56 -25.96 11.36
N LEU A 238 7.42 -27.28 11.54
CA LEU A 238 7.92 -27.96 12.73
C LEU A 238 9.44 -27.84 12.86
N GLU A 239 10.17 -28.00 11.76
CA GLU A 239 11.63 -27.94 11.78
C GLU A 239 12.14 -26.51 12.00
N ILE A 240 11.47 -25.49 11.43
CA ILE A 240 11.75 -24.08 11.73
C ILE A 240 11.61 -23.80 13.23
N ILE A 241 10.54 -24.31 13.86
CA ILE A 241 10.29 -24.12 15.30
C ILE A 241 11.39 -24.81 16.12
N LYS A 242 11.79 -26.03 15.76
CA LYS A 242 12.90 -26.73 16.45
C LYS A 242 14.22 -25.96 16.32
N GLU A 243 14.52 -25.44 15.14
CA GLU A 243 15.74 -24.67 14.93
C GLU A 243 15.70 -23.38 15.78
N ARG A 244 14.57 -22.69 15.84
CA ARG A 244 14.37 -21.53 16.72
C ARG A 244 14.53 -21.87 18.21
N ILE A 245 14.03 -23.03 18.66
CA ILE A 245 14.25 -23.54 20.03
C ILE A 245 15.73 -23.77 20.28
N SER A 246 16.44 -24.43 19.37
CA SER A 246 17.88 -24.73 19.50
C SER A 246 18.73 -23.45 19.56
N ASN A 247 18.28 -22.39 18.90
CA ASN A 247 18.92 -21.07 18.92
C ASN A 247 18.44 -20.16 20.07
N ASN A 248 17.65 -20.69 21.02
CA ASN A 248 17.10 -19.95 22.17
C ASN A 248 16.31 -18.69 21.77
N ILE A 249 15.57 -18.74 20.66
CA ILE A 249 14.71 -17.64 20.23
C ILE A 249 13.41 -17.66 21.05
N ASP A 250 13.06 -16.52 21.63
CA ASP A 250 11.78 -16.33 22.32
C ASP A 250 10.60 -16.51 21.36
N GLU A 251 9.50 -17.07 21.86
CA GLU A 251 8.32 -17.41 21.05
C GLU A 251 8.67 -18.16 19.75
N PRO A 252 9.24 -19.37 19.84
CA PRO A 252 9.74 -20.08 18.67
C PRO A 252 8.63 -20.42 17.65
N ALA A 253 7.37 -20.45 18.07
CA ALA A 253 6.20 -20.64 17.21
C ALA A 253 5.65 -19.36 16.56
N ASN A 254 6.20 -18.17 16.87
CA ASN A 254 5.83 -16.91 16.25
C ASN A 254 6.45 -16.79 14.84
N ILE A 255 5.96 -17.64 13.94
CA ILE A 255 6.38 -17.76 12.54
C ILE A 255 5.20 -17.76 11.57
N PHE A 256 3.98 -17.62 12.08
CA PHE A 256 2.75 -17.76 11.30
C PHE A 256 2.03 -16.43 11.13
N SER A 257 1.36 -16.28 10.00
CA SER A 257 0.43 -15.18 9.71
C SER A 257 -0.74 -15.69 8.86
N ASN A 258 -1.73 -14.84 8.64
CA ASN A 258 -2.81 -15.10 7.70
C ASN A 258 -2.32 -14.93 6.26
N ILE A 259 -2.57 -15.93 5.42
CA ILE A 259 -2.37 -15.89 3.98
C ILE A 259 -3.72 -15.63 3.32
N TYR A 260 -3.80 -14.57 2.51
CA TYR A 260 -4.99 -14.14 1.81
C TYR A 260 -4.93 -14.56 0.34
N ILE A 261 -5.68 -15.60 -0.02
CA ILE A 261 -5.68 -16.20 -1.35
C ILE A 261 -6.95 -15.81 -2.11
N LEU A 262 -6.80 -15.04 -3.19
CA LEU A 262 -7.86 -14.68 -4.12
C LEU A 262 -8.12 -15.84 -5.09
N THR A 263 -9.15 -16.64 -4.81
CA THR A 263 -9.39 -17.95 -5.45
C THR A 263 -9.80 -17.86 -6.93
N ASN A 264 -10.30 -16.72 -7.36
CA ASN A 264 -10.81 -16.49 -8.73
C ASN A 264 -9.89 -15.61 -9.59
N GLN A 265 -8.74 -15.18 -9.05
CA GLN A 265 -7.73 -14.44 -9.80
C GLN A 265 -6.72 -15.39 -10.46
N PRO A 266 -6.07 -14.98 -11.57
CA PRO A 266 -4.98 -15.77 -12.14
C PRO A 266 -3.81 -15.86 -11.13
N ARG A 267 -2.95 -16.86 -11.31
CA ARG A 267 -1.88 -17.20 -10.33
C ARG A 267 -1.01 -15.98 -9.98
N GLU A 268 -0.73 -15.12 -10.94
CA GLU A 268 0.08 -13.92 -10.82
C GLU A 268 -0.47 -12.92 -9.78
N PHE A 269 -1.77 -12.96 -9.51
CA PHE A 269 -2.51 -12.07 -8.60
C PHE A 269 -3.23 -12.80 -7.46
N MET A 270 -3.03 -14.12 -7.34
CA MET A 270 -3.73 -14.96 -6.37
C MET A 270 -3.30 -14.68 -4.92
N ASP A 271 -2.03 -14.31 -4.67
CA ASP A 271 -1.57 -13.83 -3.36
C ASP A 271 -1.89 -12.33 -3.23
N ALA A 272 -2.84 -11.98 -2.36
CA ALA A 272 -3.33 -10.61 -2.24
C ALA A 272 -2.25 -9.62 -1.75
N PHE A 273 -1.28 -10.07 -0.95
CA PHE A 273 -0.14 -9.23 -0.53
C PHE A 273 0.83 -8.98 -1.69
N GLU A 274 1.11 -9.99 -2.52
CA GLU A 274 1.91 -9.78 -3.73
C GLU A 274 1.19 -8.89 -4.74
N PHE A 275 -0.14 -9.00 -4.80
CA PHE A 275 -0.95 -8.17 -5.67
C PHE A 275 -0.90 -6.70 -5.22
N SER A 276 -1.07 -6.42 -3.92
CA SER A 276 -0.98 -5.05 -3.41
C SER A 276 0.41 -4.44 -3.64
N THR A 277 1.47 -5.23 -3.45
CA THR A 277 2.85 -4.81 -3.72
C THR A 277 3.07 -4.53 -5.21
N THR A 278 2.45 -5.32 -6.09
CA THR A 278 2.50 -5.11 -7.53
C THR A 278 1.86 -3.77 -7.88
N PHE A 279 0.65 -3.47 -7.41
CA PHE A 279 0.00 -2.18 -7.66
C PHE A 279 0.79 -1.00 -7.11
N ASN A 280 1.28 -1.12 -5.87
CA ASN A 280 2.18 -0.12 -5.29
C ASN A 280 3.43 0.12 -6.13
N SER A 281 3.97 -0.90 -6.81
CA SER A 281 5.13 -0.72 -7.69
C SER A 281 4.83 0.11 -8.94
N PHE A 282 3.62 0.00 -9.50
CA PHE A 282 3.19 0.86 -10.60
C PHE A 282 3.08 2.31 -10.16
N GLY A 283 2.44 2.55 -9.00
CA GLY A 283 2.34 3.87 -8.41
C GLY A 283 3.70 4.53 -8.23
N ARG A 284 4.65 3.81 -7.62
CA ARG A 284 6.01 4.30 -7.34
C ARG A 284 6.90 4.48 -8.57
N LEU A 285 6.57 3.80 -9.68
CA LEU A 285 7.23 3.98 -10.96
C LEU A 285 6.52 4.99 -11.86
N GLU A 286 5.40 5.55 -11.40
CA GLU A 286 4.55 6.48 -12.16
C GLU A 286 3.99 5.87 -13.46
N LYS A 287 3.81 4.55 -13.47
CA LYS A 287 3.33 3.77 -14.63
C LYS A 287 1.81 3.57 -14.56
N TYR A 288 1.07 4.65 -14.35
CA TYR A 288 -0.36 4.57 -13.99
C TYR A 288 -1.24 3.96 -15.09
N GLU A 289 -1.04 4.37 -16.35
CA GLU A 289 -1.83 3.86 -17.49
C GLU A 289 -1.55 2.38 -17.75
N GLU A 290 -0.29 1.97 -17.58
CA GLU A 290 0.17 0.59 -17.77
C GLU A 290 -0.52 -0.41 -16.81
N VAL A 291 -1.00 0.04 -15.63
CA VAL A 291 -1.77 -0.80 -14.69
C VAL A 291 -3.01 -1.37 -15.38
N PHE A 292 -3.78 -0.51 -16.04
CA PHE A 292 -5.04 -0.91 -16.66
C PHE A 292 -4.81 -1.75 -17.91
N GLU A 293 -3.78 -1.44 -18.69
CA GLU A 293 -3.36 -2.28 -19.82
C GLU A 293 -2.93 -3.69 -19.37
N MET A 294 -2.23 -3.79 -18.23
CA MET A 294 -1.84 -5.07 -17.64
C MET A 294 -3.09 -5.87 -17.22
N LEU A 295 -4.05 -5.22 -16.55
CA LEU A 295 -5.30 -5.87 -16.12
C LEU A 295 -6.17 -6.31 -17.30
N ASP A 296 -6.09 -5.62 -18.44
CA ASP A 296 -6.75 -6.00 -19.69
C ASP A 296 -6.03 -7.14 -20.44
N GLY A 297 -4.94 -7.66 -19.88
CA GLY A 297 -4.29 -8.91 -20.30
C GLY A 297 -2.86 -8.76 -20.82
N ASN A 298 -2.28 -7.56 -20.85
CA ASN A 298 -0.90 -7.36 -21.29
C ASN A 298 0.11 -7.67 -20.17
N MET A 299 0.33 -8.95 -19.90
CA MET A 299 1.18 -9.42 -18.79
C MET A 299 2.68 -9.17 -18.97
N ASP A 300 3.14 -8.77 -20.16
CA ASP A 300 4.54 -8.38 -20.37
C ASP A 300 4.89 -7.12 -19.54
N ILE A 301 3.90 -6.23 -19.35
CA ILE A 301 4.01 -5.05 -18.48
C ILE A 301 4.35 -5.46 -17.06
N LEU A 302 3.67 -6.48 -16.51
CA LEU A 302 3.93 -6.97 -15.15
C LEU A 302 5.39 -7.40 -14.98
N THR A 303 5.92 -8.10 -15.96
CA THR A 303 7.32 -8.58 -15.95
C THR A 303 8.30 -7.41 -16.00
N GLU A 304 8.04 -6.42 -16.86
CA GLU A 304 8.86 -5.24 -16.98
C GLU A 304 8.87 -4.40 -15.69
N VAL A 305 7.69 -4.12 -15.13
CA VAL A 305 7.51 -3.36 -13.89
C VAL A 305 8.19 -4.03 -12.72
N ARG A 306 7.99 -5.35 -12.53
CA ARG A 306 8.67 -6.11 -11.46
C ARG A 306 10.20 -6.03 -11.60
N ARG A 307 10.71 -6.13 -12.82
CA ARG A 307 12.16 -6.05 -13.10
C ARG A 307 12.71 -4.64 -12.82
N GLU A 308 12.02 -3.60 -13.28
CA GLU A 308 12.44 -2.22 -13.05
C GLU A 308 12.40 -1.87 -11.56
N TYR A 309 11.27 -2.12 -10.90
CA TYR A 309 11.07 -1.86 -9.48
C TYR A 309 12.11 -2.61 -8.65
N GLY A 310 12.31 -3.91 -8.91
CA GLY A 310 13.30 -4.72 -8.21
C GLY A 310 14.73 -4.21 -8.39
N ARG A 311 15.09 -3.72 -9.59
CA ARG A 311 16.41 -3.14 -9.86
C ARG A 311 16.61 -1.81 -9.10
N LYS A 312 15.63 -0.90 -9.15
CA LYS A 312 15.69 0.37 -8.40
C LYS A 312 15.79 0.11 -6.91
N LEU A 313 14.93 -0.75 -6.37
CA LEU A 313 14.91 -1.12 -4.96
C LEU A 313 16.24 -1.68 -4.49
N SER A 314 16.80 -2.66 -5.20
CA SER A 314 18.09 -3.26 -4.87
C SER A 314 19.23 -2.23 -4.93
N GLY A 315 19.19 -1.33 -5.93
CA GLY A 315 20.17 -0.25 -6.07
C GLY A 315 20.13 0.75 -4.90
N TYR A 316 18.93 1.16 -4.49
CA TYR A 316 18.74 2.09 -3.37
C TYR A 316 19.11 1.45 -2.03
N LEU A 317 18.74 0.20 -1.77
CA LEU A 317 19.15 -0.53 -0.56
C LEU A 317 20.67 -0.65 -0.48
N ALA A 318 21.32 -1.11 -1.55
CA ALA A 318 22.78 -1.23 -1.59
C ALA A 318 23.48 0.13 -1.46
N TRP A 319 22.86 1.24 -1.88
CA TRP A 319 23.37 2.57 -1.65
C TRP A 319 23.20 3.01 -0.19
N ALA A 320 22.03 2.79 0.42
CA ALA A 320 21.75 3.15 1.80
C ALA A 320 22.64 2.36 2.77
N GLU A 321 22.78 1.05 2.59
CA GLU A 321 23.64 0.18 3.40
C GLU A 321 25.11 0.62 3.36
N ARG A 322 25.63 0.95 2.17
CA ARG A 322 27.01 1.46 2.03
C ARG A 322 27.26 2.80 2.72
N ASN A 323 26.21 3.60 2.95
CA ASN A 323 26.32 4.91 3.58
C ASN A 323 25.79 4.95 5.01
N LEU A 324 25.40 3.81 5.58
CA LEU A 324 24.76 3.68 6.90
C LEU A 324 25.49 4.47 8.00
N LYS A 325 26.83 4.37 8.05
CA LYS A 325 27.66 5.05 9.07
C LYS A 325 27.78 6.57 8.89
N LYS A 326 27.39 7.11 7.72
CA LYS A 326 27.44 8.54 7.42
C LYS A 326 26.13 9.25 7.70
N PHE A 327 25.04 8.49 7.84
CA PHE A 327 23.74 9.03 8.15
C PHE A 327 23.69 9.54 9.60
N PRO A 328 23.00 10.66 9.86
CA PRO A 328 22.67 11.08 11.21
C PRO A 328 21.92 9.96 11.93
N GLN A 329 22.31 9.69 13.16
CA GLN A 329 21.72 8.61 13.95
C GLN A 329 21.96 8.85 15.44
N THR A 330 21.05 8.34 16.26
CA THR A 330 21.12 8.34 17.72
C THR A 330 21.18 6.90 18.23
N GLU A 331 20.90 6.65 19.51
CA GLU A 331 20.78 5.29 20.05
C GLU A 331 19.61 4.54 19.38
N ASN A 332 18.43 5.15 19.32
CA ASN A 332 17.22 4.50 18.82
C ASN A 332 16.88 4.82 17.35
N ILE A 333 17.44 5.91 16.78
CA ILE A 333 16.99 6.45 15.50
C ILE A 333 18.07 6.39 14.42
N LEU A 334 17.67 6.06 13.19
CA LEU A 334 18.46 6.25 11.97
C LEU A 334 17.75 7.22 11.01
N PHE A 335 18.45 8.27 10.60
CA PHE A 335 17.96 9.21 9.59
C PHE A 335 18.61 8.93 8.22
N ILE A 336 17.93 8.19 7.35
CA ILE A 336 18.37 7.94 5.96
C ILE A 336 18.24 9.25 5.17
N TYR A 337 19.27 10.09 5.25
CA TYR A 337 19.32 11.36 4.55
C TYR A 337 19.74 11.16 3.09
N ALA A 338 18.75 10.86 2.23
CA ALA A 338 18.97 10.42 0.86
C ALA A 338 19.16 11.56 -0.14
N LYS A 339 18.64 12.77 0.14
CA LYS A 339 18.67 13.90 -0.80
C LYS A 339 18.08 13.48 -2.15
N ASP A 340 18.87 13.57 -3.24
CA ASP A 340 18.51 13.20 -4.61
C ASP A 340 18.84 11.73 -4.96
N LYS A 341 19.39 10.94 -4.03
CA LYS A 341 19.91 9.58 -4.34
C LYS A 341 18.86 8.49 -4.28
N ILE A 342 17.79 8.71 -3.54
CA ILE A 342 16.63 7.81 -3.50
C ILE A 342 15.43 8.66 -3.90
N ASP A 343 14.66 8.12 -4.84
CA ASP A 343 13.41 8.72 -5.29
C ASP A 343 12.44 8.91 -4.10
N GLU A 344 11.75 10.04 -4.05
CA GLU A 344 10.81 10.36 -2.98
C GLU A 344 9.68 9.33 -2.83
N ASN A 345 9.29 8.65 -3.92
CA ASN A 345 8.25 7.61 -3.89
C ASN A 345 8.79 6.29 -3.35
N MET A 346 10.11 6.16 -3.20
CA MET A 346 10.79 4.94 -2.76
C MET A 346 11.34 5.04 -1.35
N ILE A 347 11.56 6.24 -0.81
CA ILE A 347 12.19 6.46 0.49
C ILE A 347 11.48 5.73 1.63
N GLY A 348 10.14 5.71 1.64
CA GLY A 348 9.34 4.99 2.63
C GLY A 348 9.52 3.46 2.56
N THR A 349 9.67 2.88 1.36
CA THR A 349 9.96 1.43 1.23
C THR A 349 11.36 1.11 1.73
N ILE A 350 12.34 1.95 1.41
CA ILE A 350 13.70 1.76 1.90
C ILE A 350 13.74 1.82 3.43
N ALA A 351 13.09 2.81 4.04
CA ALA A 351 12.96 2.90 5.49
C ALA A 351 12.28 1.66 6.10
N SER A 352 11.19 1.18 5.47
CA SER A 352 10.44 0.01 5.92
C SER A 352 11.23 -1.31 5.81
N ILE A 353 12.02 -1.49 4.75
CA ILE A 353 12.86 -2.69 4.60
C ILE A 353 14.02 -2.64 5.58
N MET A 354 14.67 -1.48 5.72
CA MET A 354 15.83 -1.34 6.60
C MET A 354 15.44 -1.57 8.05
N ILE A 355 14.37 -0.93 8.55
CA ILE A 355 13.92 -1.11 9.95
C ILE A 355 13.55 -2.57 10.24
N ASN A 356 12.94 -3.27 9.29
CA ASN A 356 12.54 -4.67 9.47
C ASN A 356 13.64 -5.68 9.16
N GLY A 357 14.82 -5.25 8.70
CA GLY A 357 15.90 -6.14 8.31
C GLY A 357 17.22 -5.71 8.91
N SER A 358 18.04 -5.05 8.10
CA SER A 358 19.49 -4.94 8.26
C SER A 358 19.98 -3.95 9.33
N ILE A 359 19.10 -3.39 10.18
CA ILE A 359 19.49 -2.38 11.15
C ILE A 359 19.00 -2.70 12.57
N ASP A 360 19.81 -2.29 13.53
CA ASP A 360 19.52 -2.37 14.97
C ASP A 360 19.08 -0.99 15.47
N LYS A 361 17.86 -0.58 15.08
CA LYS A 361 17.23 0.71 15.41
C LYS A 361 15.72 0.52 15.54
N ASP A 362 15.14 1.21 16.51
CA ASP A 362 13.71 1.18 16.76
C ASP A 362 12.94 2.16 15.88
N VAL A 363 13.60 3.21 15.38
CA VAL A 363 13.00 4.21 14.50
C VAL A 363 13.87 4.48 13.29
N VAL A 364 13.26 4.55 12.11
CA VAL A 364 13.90 5.00 10.88
C VAL A 364 13.14 6.16 10.28
N VAL A 365 13.87 7.21 9.92
CA VAL A 365 13.34 8.34 9.18
C VAL A 365 14.09 8.47 7.85
N GLY A 366 13.38 8.31 6.75
CA GLY A 366 13.90 8.59 5.43
C GLY A 366 13.61 10.03 5.01
N LEU A 367 14.61 10.72 4.46
CA LEU A 367 14.51 12.08 3.94
C LEU A 367 14.95 12.10 2.47
N ALA A 368 14.03 12.43 1.56
CA ALA A 368 14.30 12.52 0.12
C ALA A 368 13.83 13.87 -0.43
N TYR A 369 14.55 14.42 -1.41
CA TYR A 369 14.15 15.66 -2.05
C TYR A 369 12.95 15.44 -2.97
N ALA A 370 11.94 16.27 -2.78
CA ALA A 370 10.75 16.40 -3.60
C ALA A 370 10.86 17.66 -4.50
N GLU A 371 9.93 17.84 -5.44
CA GLU A 371 9.87 19.08 -6.24
C GLU A 371 9.73 20.32 -5.33
N ASP A 372 8.79 20.26 -4.41
CA ASP A 372 8.34 21.36 -3.53
C ASP A 372 8.74 21.19 -2.06
N GLY A 373 9.78 20.40 -1.77
CA GLY A 373 10.31 20.29 -0.41
C GLY A 373 11.22 19.08 -0.18
N VAL A 374 11.18 18.58 1.05
CA VAL A 374 11.81 17.33 1.45
C VAL A 374 10.72 16.41 1.99
N LYS A 375 10.54 15.27 1.33
CA LYS A 375 9.62 14.22 1.76
C LYS A 375 10.25 13.40 2.88
N LEU A 376 9.48 13.22 3.93
CA LEU A 376 9.81 12.47 5.12
C LEU A 376 8.99 11.18 5.14
N SER A 377 9.60 10.08 5.54
CA SER A 377 8.92 8.82 5.79
C SER A 377 9.48 8.18 7.05
N THR A 378 8.66 8.13 8.08
CA THR A 378 9.02 7.61 9.41
C THR A 378 8.43 6.22 9.60
N ARG A 379 9.19 5.33 10.25
CA ARG A 379 8.76 3.98 10.64
C ARG A 379 9.27 3.71 12.04
N SER A 380 8.46 3.07 12.89
CA SER A 380 8.84 2.72 14.24
C SER A 380 8.43 1.30 14.62
N LYS A 381 9.25 0.65 15.43
CA LYS A 381 8.95 -0.59 16.17
C LYS A 381 8.65 -0.31 17.65
N MET A 382 8.75 0.95 18.09
CA MET A 382 8.56 1.33 19.49
C MET A 382 7.09 1.18 19.90
N PRO A 383 6.78 0.41 20.96
CA PRO A 383 5.41 0.28 21.44
C PRO A 383 4.84 1.61 21.94
N GLY A 384 3.61 1.94 21.51
CA GLY A 384 2.86 3.09 22.05
C GLY A 384 3.29 4.46 21.54
N ILE A 385 4.22 4.52 20.59
CA ILE A 385 4.56 5.75 19.88
C ILE A 385 3.39 6.22 19.00
N ASP A 386 3.24 7.53 18.85
CA ASP A 386 2.30 8.13 17.89
C ASP A 386 3.07 8.99 16.89
N LEU A 387 3.58 8.36 15.82
CA LEU A 387 4.32 9.05 14.77
C LEU A 387 3.46 10.03 13.99
N ASP A 388 2.15 9.79 13.86
CA ASP A 388 1.23 10.74 13.23
C ASP A 388 1.29 12.08 13.97
N GLU A 389 1.03 12.07 15.28
CA GLU A 389 1.07 13.28 16.10
C GLU A 389 2.44 13.97 16.06
N ILE A 390 3.52 13.20 16.22
CA ILE A 390 4.89 13.72 16.28
C ILE A 390 5.28 14.37 14.95
N VAL A 391 5.08 13.67 13.83
CA VAL A 391 5.47 14.14 12.51
C VAL A 391 4.62 15.33 12.09
N SER A 392 3.29 15.30 12.26
CA SER A 392 2.41 16.43 11.95
C SER A 392 2.84 17.69 12.70
N ARG A 393 3.14 17.57 13.99
CA ARG A 393 3.54 18.69 14.85
C ARG A 393 4.89 19.28 14.46
N ILE A 394 5.90 18.44 14.19
CA ILE A 394 7.24 18.92 13.84
C ILE A 394 7.23 19.50 12.42
N CYS A 395 6.63 18.83 11.45
CA CYS A 395 6.54 19.35 10.08
C CYS A 395 5.79 20.67 10.01
N GLY A 396 4.70 20.81 10.78
CA GLY A 396 3.95 22.06 10.90
C GLY A 396 4.78 23.23 11.43
N LYS A 397 5.71 22.98 12.37
CA LYS A 397 6.65 24.02 12.85
C LYS A 397 7.68 24.43 11.79
N LEU A 398 7.96 23.55 10.82
CA LEU A 398 8.98 23.72 9.80
C LEU A 398 8.39 24.11 8.43
N GLY A 399 7.21 24.74 8.44
CA GLY A 399 6.58 25.28 7.23
C GLY A 399 5.96 24.24 6.30
N GLY A 400 5.84 22.99 6.77
CA GLY A 400 5.21 21.91 5.99
C GLY A 400 4.07 21.26 6.73
N GLY A 401 3.81 19.99 6.41
CA GLY A 401 2.70 19.21 6.95
C GLY A 401 3.02 17.73 6.92
N GLY A 402 2.28 16.94 7.68
CA GLY A 402 2.46 15.51 7.72
C GLY A 402 1.32 14.81 8.42
N GLY A 403 1.34 13.49 8.36
CA GLY A 403 0.42 12.61 9.05
C GLY A 403 0.57 11.16 8.63
N GLY A 404 -0.28 10.28 9.16
CA GLY A 404 -0.33 8.87 8.82
C GLY A 404 -0.88 8.03 9.97
N HIS A 405 -0.18 6.95 10.30
CA HIS A 405 -0.52 6.03 11.36
C HIS A 405 0.49 6.12 12.52
N LYS A 406 0.10 5.56 13.67
CA LYS A 406 0.91 5.55 14.90
C LYS A 406 2.34 5.04 14.71
N GLU A 407 2.52 3.98 13.91
CA GLU A 407 3.81 3.32 13.67
C GLU A 407 4.47 3.71 12.33
N ALA A 408 3.76 4.49 11.49
CA ALA A 408 4.25 4.93 10.19
C ALA A 408 3.59 6.25 9.78
N ALA A 409 4.37 7.33 9.73
CA ALA A 409 3.88 8.63 9.28
C ALA A 409 4.75 9.22 8.16
N GLY A 410 4.10 9.94 7.25
CA GLY A 410 4.73 10.73 6.20
C GLY A 410 4.71 12.21 6.54
N GLY A 411 5.62 12.97 5.95
CA GLY A 411 5.63 14.42 6.11
C GLY A 411 6.39 15.12 5.01
N LYS A 412 6.29 16.44 5.03
CA LYS A 412 6.98 17.33 4.12
C LYS A 412 7.48 18.53 4.89
N ILE A 413 8.69 18.97 4.61
CA ILE A 413 9.29 20.20 5.15
C ILE A 413 9.96 20.99 4.03
N GLU A 414 10.18 22.28 4.26
CA GLU A 414 10.93 23.12 3.31
C GLU A 414 12.38 22.64 3.16
N LYS A 415 12.95 22.81 1.97
CA LYS A 415 14.38 22.55 1.72
C LYS A 415 15.24 23.46 2.61
N GLY A 416 16.27 22.92 3.24
CA GLY A 416 17.12 23.62 4.21
C GLY A 416 16.68 23.49 5.67
N LYS A 417 15.53 22.85 5.95
CA LYS A 417 15.04 22.56 7.30
C LYS A 417 15.39 21.16 7.81
N GLU A 418 16.17 20.38 7.05
CA GLU A 418 16.45 18.97 7.34
C GLU A 418 17.22 18.79 8.65
N GLU A 419 18.23 19.62 8.90
CA GLU A 419 19.01 19.57 10.15
C GLU A 419 18.16 19.94 11.37
N GLU A 420 17.29 20.95 11.23
CA GLU A 420 16.36 21.38 12.28
C GLU A 420 15.33 20.28 12.59
N PHE A 421 14.82 19.60 11.55
CA PHE A 421 13.95 18.43 11.71
C PHE A 421 14.64 17.30 12.47
N ILE A 422 15.87 16.93 12.08
CA ILE A 422 16.63 15.85 12.72
C ILE A 422 16.84 16.14 14.21
N GLU A 423 17.16 17.38 14.56
CA GLU A 423 17.36 17.77 15.96
C GLU A 423 16.05 17.72 16.76
N LEU A 424 14.96 18.28 16.24
CA LEU A 424 13.66 18.28 16.92
C LEU A 424 13.09 16.87 17.08
N PHE A 425 13.17 16.06 16.03
CA PHE A 425 12.67 14.69 16.05
C PHE A 425 13.51 13.81 16.98
N GLY A 426 14.84 13.93 16.93
CA GLY A 426 15.74 13.22 17.85
C GLY A 426 15.44 13.52 19.31
N LYS A 427 15.20 14.79 19.65
CA LYS A 427 14.83 15.21 21.02
C LYS A 427 13.49 14.67 21.47
N GLU A 428 12.53 14.47 20.58
CA GLU A 428 11.20 13.97 20.93
C GLU A 428 11.20 12.47 21.23
N ILE A 429 12.03 11.71 20.51
CA ILE A 429 12.09 10.25 20.66
C ILE A 429 13.04 9.82 21.78
N ASP A 430 14.20 10.46 21.89
CA ASP A 430 15.26 10.04 22.83
C ASP A 430 15.33 10.92 24.10
N GLY A 431 14.61 12.04 24.15
CA GLY A 431 14.57 12.98 25.28
C GLY A 431 13.39 12.72 26.20
#